data_AF-A0A257N1W4-F1
#
_entry.id   AF-A0A257N1W4-F1
#
_cell.length_a   1.000
_cell.length_b   1.000
_cell.length_c   1.000
_cell.angle_alpha   90.00
_cell.angle_beta   90.00
_cell.angle_gamma   90.00
#
_symmetry.space_group_name_H-M   'P 1'
#
loop_
_entity.id
_entity.type
_entity.pdbx_description
1 polymer ?
#
loop_
_entity_poly.entity_id
_entity_poly.type
_entity_poly.pdbx_seq_one_letter_code
_entity_poly.pdbx_strand_id
1 'polypeptide(L)' 'PYTAAHGTIRFSFSRYNTMAEVDEVLKVMPGIVATLRKLSPYWDGNGPVADPEKAFAPAYS' A
#
# COMPACT_ATOMS: atom_id res chain seq x y z
N PRO A 1 17.42 0.21 2.38
CA PRO A 1 16.90 -1.17 2.54
C PRO A 1 15.94 -1.55 1.42
N TYR A 2 16.24 -2.63 0.69
CA TYR A 2 15.42 -3.22 -0.38
C TYR A 2 14.18 -3.98 0.16
N THR A 3 13.96 -3.92 1.49
CA THR A 3 13.00 -4.75 2.24
C THR A 3 11.74 -4.01 2.70
N ALA A 4 11.68 -2.68 2.57
CA ALA A 4 10.44 -1.94 2.77
C ALA A 4 9.49 -2.23 1.59
N ALA A 5 8.25 -2.62 1.87
CA ALA A 5 7.26 -2.98 0.85
C ALA A 5 7.24 -1.93 -0.28
N HIS A 6 7.54 -2.37 -1.51
CA HIS A 6 7.51 -1.56 -2.73
C HIS A 6 6.06 -1.14 -3.04
N GLY A 7 5.51 -0.21 -2.27
CA GLY A 7 4.12 0.23 -2.35
C GLY A 7 3.84 1.30 -3.40
N THR A 8 4.83 1.64 -4.24
CA THR A 8 4.66 2.62 -5.30
C THR A 8 3.85 2.04 -6.43
N ILE A 9 2.71 2.66 -6.73
CA ILE A 9 1.84 2.29 -7.84
C ILE A 9 1.78 3.46 -8.81
N ARG A 10 2.00 3.20 -10.10
CA ARG A 10 1.84 4.18 -11.18
C ARG A 10 0.54 3.90 -11.92
N PHE A 11 -0.36 4.87 -11.93
CA PHE A 11 -1.54 4.85 -12.79
C PHE A 11 -1.20 5.54 -14.12
N SER A 12 -1.38 4.82 -15.22
CA SER A 12 -1.25 5.36 -16.57
C SER A 12 -2.64 5.50 -17.18
N PHE A 13 -2.99 6.72 -17.56
CA PHE A 13 -4.27 7.02 -18.21
C PHE A 13 -4.08 7.21 -19.72
N SER A 14 -5.19 7.11 -20.46
CA SER A 14 -5.29 7.26 -21.91
C SER A 14 -6.39 8.27 -22.27
N ARG A 15 -6.49 8.60 -23.57
CA ARG A 15 -7.56 9.47 -24.09
C ARG A 15 -8.98 8.91 -23.85
N TYR A 16 -9.10 7.61 -23.63
CA TYR A 16 -10.39 6.96 -23.44
C TYR A 16 -10.86 6.98 -21.98
N ASN A 17 -10.01 7.42 -21.05
CA ASN A 17 -10.42 7.52 -19.66
C ASN A 17 -11.36 8.70 -19.42
N THR A 18 -12.27 8.51 -18.48
CA THR A 18 -13.20 9.56 -18.05
C THR A 18 -12.91 10.02 -16.63
N MET A 19 -13.35 11.23 -16.28
CA MET A 19 -13.21 11.72 -14.90
C MET A 19 -13.96 10.86 -13.90
N ALA A 20 -15.11 10.29 -14.29
CA ALA A 20 -15.87 9.39 -13.42
C ALA A 20 -15.06 8.12 -13.05
N GLU A 21 -14.24 7.60 -13.95
CA GLU A 21 -13.34 6.46 -13.65
C GLU A 21 -12.25 6.87 -12.65
N VAL A 22 -11.68 8.07 -12.80
CA VAL A 22 -10.68 8.58 -11.86
C VAL A 22 -11.29 8.80 -10.47
N ASP A 23 -12.50 9.36 -10.42
CA ASP A 23 -13.23 9.58 -9.17
C ASP A 23 -13.52 8.26 -8.45
N GLU A 24 -13.91 7.21 -9.19
CA GLU A 24 -14.13 5.89 -8.59
C GLU A 24 -12.82 5.29 -8.05
N VAL A 25 -11.69 5.43 -8.77
CA VAL A 25 -10.37 5.01 -8.26
C VAL A 25 -10.04 5.74 -6.97
N LEU A 26 -10.20 7.06 -6.91
CA LEU A 26 -9.91 7.87 -5.72
C LEU A 26 -10.80 7.48 -4.53
N LYS A 27 -12.04 7.08 -4.78
CA LYS A 27 -12.98 6.63 -3.76
C LYS A 27 -12.61 5.28 -3.15
N VAL A 28 -12.17 4.31 -3.97
CA VAL A 28 -11.92 2.93 -3.49
C VAL A 28 -10.48 2.70 -3.00
N MET A 29 -9.50 3.36 -3.61
CA MET A 29 -8.07 3.13 -3.34
C MET A 29 -7.68 3.31 -1.86
N PRO A 30 -8.13 4.35 -1.14
CA PRO A 30 -7.79 4.51 0.28
C PRO A 30 -8.24 3.32 1.14
N GLY A 31 -9.41 2.73 0.85
CA GLY A 31 -9.94 1.57 1.57
C GLY A 31 -9.12 0.30 1.34
N ILE A 32 -8.66 0.09 0.10
CA ILE A 32 -7.78 -1.02 -0.26
C ILE A 32 -6.44 -0.90 0.50
N VAL A 33 -5.82 0.29 0.47
CA VAL A 33 -4.55 0.55 1.15
C VAL A 33 -4.70 0.36 2.66
N ALA A 34 -5.79 0.82 3.27
CA ALA A 34 -6.05 0.62 4.70
C ALA A 34 -6.17 -0.87 5.05
N THR A 35 -6.83 -1.67 4.21
CA THR A 35 -6.96 -3.11 4.42
C THR A 35 -5.61 -3.82 4.34
N LEU A 36 -4.80 -3.48 3.33
CA LEU A 36 -3.45 -4.04 3.19
C LEU A 36 -2.53 -3.65 4.36
N ARG A 37 -2.65 -2.40 4.84
CA ARG A 37 -1.89 -1.91 6.00
C ARG A 37 -2.21 -2.68 7.28
N LYS A 38 -3.49 -3.02 7.53
CA LYS A 38 -3.88 -3.83 8.70
C LYS A 38 -3.24 -5.23 8.74
N LEU A 39 -2.91 -5.78 7.58
CA LEU A 39 -2.28 -7.10 7.46
C LEU A 39 -0.75 -7.02 7.41
N SER A 40 -0.20 -5.82 7.22
CA SER A 40 1.23 -5.63 7.02
C SER A 40 1.96 -5.60 8.36
N PRO A 41 3.01 -6.40 8.56
CA PRO A 41 3.86 -6.29 9.75
C PRO A 41 4.65 -4.97 9.78
N TYR A 42 4.69 -4.24 8.67
CA TYR A 42 5.43 -2.98 8.55
C TYR A 42 4.61 -1.73 8.88
N TRP A 43 3.34 -1.88 9.29
CA TRP A 43 2.43 -0.75 9.53
C TRP A 43 1.70 -0.92 10.87
N ASP A 44 1.76 0.10 11.73
CA ASP A 44 1.06 0.12 13.02
C ASP A 44 0.35 1.47 13.24
N GLY A 45 -0.90 1.39 13.67
CA GLY A 45 -1.76 2.56 13.87
C GLY A 45 -1.77 3.51 12.67
N ASN A 46 -1.19 4.70 12.86
CA ASN A 46 -1.21 5.80 11.90
C ASN A 46 0.06 5.92 11.04
N GLY A 47 0.98 4.95 11.07
CA GLY A 47 2.23 5.06 10.33
C GLY A 47 3.00 3.75 10.14
N PRO A 48 4.12 3.80 9.39
CA PRO A 48 5.06 2.69 9.36
C PRO A 48 5.67 2.49 10.75
N VAL A 49 5.92 1.23 11.10
CA VAL A 49 6.60 0.88 12.36
C VAL A 49 8.00 1.50 12.42
N ALA A 50 8.46 1.87 13.61
CA ALA A 50 9.73 2.59 13.80
C ALA A 50 10.97 1.79 13.34
N ASP A 51 10.96 0.47 13.54
CA ASP A 51 12.03 -0.46 13.15
C ASP A 51 11.49 -1.52 12.17
N PRO A 52 11.24 -1.18 10.90
CA PRO A 52 10.61 -2.10 9.95
C PRO A 52 11.45 -3.33 9.65
N GLU A 53 12.78 -3.23 9.72
CA GLU A 53 13.70 -4.35 9.48
C GLU A 53 13.59 -5.47 10.54
N LYS A 54 13.16 -5.14 11.76
CA LYS A 54 12.93 -6.13 12.83
C LYS A 54 11.52 -6.69 12.85
N ALA A 55 10.58 -6.03 12.16
CA ALA A 55 9.17 -6.38 12.19
C ALA A 55 8.84 -7.64 11.36
N PHE A 56 9.71 -8.00 10.42
CA PHE A 56 9.58 -9.20 9.61
C PHE A 56 10.58 -10.27 10.06
N ALA A 57 10.14 -11.15 10.96
CA ALA A 57 10.89 -12.28 11.48
C ALA A 57 10.30 -13.62 11.00
N PRO A 58 10.42 -13.98 9.71
CA PRO A 58 9.96 -15.28 9.22
C PRO A 58 10.80 -16.40 9.82
N ALA A 59 10.14 -17.37 10.47
CA ALA A 59 10.78 -18.62 10.85
C ALA A 59 10.95 -19.47 9.58
N TYR A 60 12.13 -19.39 8.96
CA TYR A 60 12.52 -20.35 7.93
C TYR A 60 12.91 -21.64 8.65
N SER A 61 12.08 -22.67 8.50
CA SER A 61 12.38 -24.05 8.89
C SER A 61 13.26 -24.74 7.87
#